data_AF-A0A8S1R2Q7-F1
#
_entry.id   AF-A0A8S1R2Q7-F1
#
_cell.length_a   1.000
_cell.length_b   1.000
_cell.length_c   1.000
_cell.angle_alpha   90.00
_cell.angle_beta   90.00
_cell.angle_gamma   90.00
#
_symmetry.space_group_name_H-M   'P 1'
#
loop_
_entity.id
_entity.type
_entity.pdbx_description
1 polymer ?
#
loop_
_entity_poly.entity_id
_entity_poly.type
_entity_poly.pdbx_seq_one_letter_code
_entity_poly.pdbx_strand_id
1 'polypeptide(L)'
;MSIFRGFTTYDYGREYFVFFIKISFEISQQWFIIRNELEKKLQEEKKKPQDTFEMETEFGDFLCQFEKSTKCYFILLSNSKTIKEEQKKLLQAIIIEIKKNHNYDKLTREEFQKSLKQEIQNIISNAEQEYIQKYGNLDPIITKEFQQYKKYRKDLAKEIEINEQQKLITIGLIEKMIIKQKSNLKIAQQNLLFKGFMMLDYVRQYFFMMVNKMISVQKKWIDDRNAIYKQIMDHQHKHLDIIKLKGENGQFYAKYHKEKKCYFILYSGESVNIEQQQEVINKIYLLITQVEYIKMTKEEIELKFLSQVKTILDQSEKIHTDQVIMKIEGKNNNSEQKQFNGGEQNNAGLKNLSKNNLVKQEESYPLIL
;
A
#
# COMPACT_ATOMS: atom_id res chain seq x y z
N MET A 1 30.22 -27.14 2.51
CA MET A 1 30.67 -26.10 3.45
C MET A 1 31.47 -25.08 2.67
N SER A 2 31.15 -23.79 2.81
CA SER A 2 31.88 -22.74 2.11
C SER A 2 33.26 -22.50 2.73
N ILE A 3 34.22 -22.08 1.92
CA ILE A 3 35.57 -21.71 2.37
C ILE A 3 35.51 -20.41 3.15
N PHE A 4 34.85 -19.40 2.58
CA PHE A 4 34.56 -18.13 3.22
C PHE A 4 33.12 -18.17 3.76
N ARG A 5 32.95 -18.07 5.07
CA ARG A 5 31.67 -18.34 5.75
C ARG A 5 30.88 -17.08 6.08
N GLY A 6 31.54 -15.94 6.20
CA GLY A 6 30.82 -14.69 6.38
C GLY A 6 31.72 -13.48 6.51
N PHE A 7 31.08 -12.32 6.43
CA PHE A 7 31.74 -11.04 6.55
C PHE A 7 30.87 -10.09 7.38
N THR A 8 31.49 -9.35 8.29
CA THR A 8 30.85 -8.37 9.14
C THR A 8 31.73 -7.13 9.31
N THR A 9 31.11 -6.05 9.77
CA THR A 9 31.82 -4.87 10.26
C THR A 9 31.38 -4.55 11.67
N TYR A 10 32.32 -4.09 12.49
CA TYR A 10 32.06 -3.66 13.86
C TYR A 10 32.42 -2.18 14.01
N ASP A 11 31.45 -1.36 14.41
CA ASP A 11 31.63 0.07 14.63
C ASP A 11 31.96 0.31 16.11
N TYR A 12 33.14 0.88 16.40
CA TYR A 12 33.55 1.17 17.78
C TYR A 12 32.80 2.31 18.43
N GLY A 13 32.41 3.32 17.65
CA GLY A 13 31.71 4.48 18.18
C GLY A 13 30.34 4.08 18.71
N ARG A 14 29.70 3.12 18.04
CA ARG A 14 28.35 2.67 18.39
C ARG A 14 28.29 1.31 19.09
N GLU A 15 29.42 0.60 19.17
CA GLU A 15 29.57 -0.69 19.85
C GLU A 15 28.64 -1.80 19.33
N TYR A 16 28.40 -1.85 18.02
CA TYR A 16 27.59 -2.91 17.42
C TYR A 16 28.10 -3.35 16.05
N PHE A 17 27.69 -4.56 15.65
CA PHE A 17 27.94 -5.09 14.30
C PHE A 17 26.99 -4.47 13.28
N VAL A 18 27.52 -3.72 12.32
CA VAL A 18 26.70 -2.92 11.39
C VAL A 18 25.86 -3.80 10.48
N PHE A 19 26.44 -4.86 9.94
CA PHE A 19 25.74 -5.86 9.13
C PHE A 19 26.50 -7.17 9.11
N PHE A 20 25.79 -8.25 8.80
CA PHE A 20 26.38 -9.57 8.66
C PHE A 20 25.97 -10.23 7.35
N ILE A 21 26.96 -10.53 6.51
CA ILE A 21 26.80 -11.39 5.34
C ILE A 21 27.18 -12.80 5.77
N LYS A 22 26.20 -13.69 5.71
CA LYS A 22 26.31 -15.08 6.16
C LYS A 22 26.28 -16.02 4.96
N ILE A 23 27.17 -17.00 4.94
CA ILE A 23 27.30 -17.98 3.86
C ILE A 23 27.39 -19.38 4.47
N SER A 24 26.45 -20.25 4.11
CA SER A 24 26.51 -21.70 4.35
C SER A 24 26.73 -22.14 5.81
N PHE A 25 26.11 -21.45 6.76
CA PHE A 25 25.94 -21.95 8.14
C PHE A 25 24.58 -21.52 8.70
N GLU A 26 24.14 -22.04 9.86
CA GLU A 26 22.85 -21.72 10.49
C GLU A 26 23.01 -20.81 11.73
N ILE A 27 21.95 -20.07 12.10
CA ILE A 27 21.99 -19.30 13.35
C ILE A 27 21.71 -20.30 14.48
N SER A 28 22.77 -20.72 15.17
CA SER A 28 22.69 -21.66 16.29
C SER A 28 23.10 -20.99 17.60
N GLN A 29 22.84 -21.64 18.74
CA GLN A 29 23.33 -21.18 20.04
C GLN A 29 24.86 -21.05 20.06
N GLN A 30 25.58 -22.01 19.44
CA GLN A 30 27.03 -21.97 19.32
C GLN A 30 27.52 -20.72 18.57
N TRP A 31 26.82 -20.32 17.51
CA TRP A 31 27.13 -19.07 16.81
C TRP A 31 26.97 -17.83 17.70
N PHE A 32 25.91 -17.79 18.53
CA PHE A 32 25.73 -16.67 19.47
C PHE A 32 26.86 -16.60 20.51
N ILE A 33 27.30 -17.74 21.03
CA ILE A 33 28.42 -17.81 21.99
C ILE A 33 29.69 -17.23 21.34
N ILE A 34 30.05 -17.72 20.16
CA ILE A 34 31.26 -17.29 19.44
C ILE A 34 31.19 -15.82 19.04
N ARG A 35 30.01 -15.34 18.60
CA ARG A 35 29.82 -13.91 18.30
C ARG A 35 30.04 -13.05 19.55
N ASN A 36 29.55 -13.48 20.71
CA ASN A 36 29.74 -12.76 21.97
C ASN A 36 31.23 -12.77 22.41
N GLU A 37 31.95 -13.85 22.16
CA GLU A 37 33.40 -13.91 22.41
C GLU A 37 34.17 -12.95 21.50
N LEU A 38 33.84 -12.92 20.20
CA LEU A 38 34.40 -11.96 19.26
C LEU A 38 34.11 -10.52 19.68
N GLU A 39 32.88 -10.23 20.11
CA GLU A 39 32.49 -8.91 20.61
C GLU A 39 33.28 -8.49 21.85
N LYS A 40 33.46 -9.41 22.82
CA LYS A 40 34.31 -9.16 23.99
C LYS A 40 35.75 -8.85 23.58
N LYS A 41 36.32 -9.62 22.65
CA LYS A 41 37.68 -9.38 22.14
C LYS A 41 37.79 -8.02 21.46
N LEU A 42 36.81 -7.65 20.63
CA LEU A 42 36.76 -6.33 19.99
C LEU A 42 36.69 -5.20 21.03
N GLN A 43 35.94 -5.39 22.12
CA GLN A 43 35.84 -4.44 23.22
C GLN A 43 37.15 -4.31 24.01
N GLU A 44 37.89 -5.40 24.21
CA GLU A 44 39.23 -5.36 24.82
C GLU A 44 40.22 -4.56 23.96
N GLU A 45 40.17 -4.78 22.64
CA GLU A 45 40.98 -4.05 21.64
C GLU A 45 40.64 -2.55 21.59
N LYS A 46 39.49 -2.10 22.11
CA LYS A 46 39.11 -0.67 22.15
C LYS A 46 40.16 0.19 22.87
N LYS A 47 40.84 -0.36 23.88
CA LYS A 47 41.87 0.34 24.67
C LYS A 47 43.16 0.55 23.88
N LYS A 48 43.50 -0.39 23.00
CA LYS A 48 44.71 -0.36 22.17
C LYS A 48 44.44 -1.13 20.87
N PRO A 49 43.82 -0.49 19.87
CA PRO A 49 43.38 -1.19 18.67
C PRO A 49 44.56 -1.75 17.88
N GLN A 50 44.61 -3.06 17.71
CA GLN A 50 45.55 -3.70 16.79
C GLN A 50 45.12 -3.47 15.34
N ASP A 51 46.07 -3.11 14.47
CA ASP A 51 45.79 -2.91 13.04
C ASP A 51 45.19 -4.17 12.40
N THR A 52 45.65 -5.35 12.81
CA THR A 52 45.06 -6.65 12.45
C THR A 52 45.19 -7.63 13.60
N PHE A 53 44.21 -8.52 13.75
CA PHE A 53 44.30 -9.68 14.64
C PHE A 53 43.51 -10.87 14.10
N GLU A 54 43.85 -12.06 14.59
CA GLU A 54 43.17 -13.31 14.25
C GLU A 54 42.50 -13.91 15.50
N MET A 55 41.42 -14.66 15.30
CA MET A 55 40.73 -15.41 16.36
C MET A 55 40.25 -16.74 15.80
N GLU A 56 40.86 -17.83 16.26
CA GLU A 56 40.51 -19.20 15.89
C GLU A 56 39.36 -19.68 16.78
N THR A 57 38.37 -20.33 16.17
CA THR A 57 37.18 -20.84 16.87
C THR A 57 36.74 -22.16 16.23
N GLU A 58 35.85 -22.89 16.89
CA GLU A 58 35.22 -24.08 16.30
C GLU A 58 34.41 -23.77 15.04
N PHE A 59 33.97 -22.52 14.84
CA PHE A 59 33.28 -22.08 13.62
C PHE A 59 34.23 -21.69 12.49
N GLY A 60 35.53 -21.67 12.73
CA GLY A 60 36.51 -21.17 11.77
C GLY A 60 37.34 -20.04 12.33
N ASP A 61 38.08 -19.42 11.43
CA ASP A 61 39.09 -18.43 11.78
C ASP A 61 38.60 -17.05 11.35
N PHE A 62 38.53 -16.14 12.31
CA PHE A 62 38.26 -14.74 12.07
C PHE A 62 39.55 -14.00 11.76
N LEU A 63 39.57 -13.28 10.64
CA LEU A 63 40.56 -12.26 10.35
C LEU A 63 39.91 -10.88 10.54
N CYS A 64 40.45 -10.09 11.47
CA CYS A 64 39.96 -8.77 11.81
C CYS A 64 40.99 -7.72 11.41
N GLN A 65 40.55 -6.68 10.71
CA GLN A 65 41.39 -5.56 10.30
C GLN A 65 40.77 -4.23 10.73
N PHE A 66 41.54 -3.43 11.45
CA PHE A 66 41.12 -2.12 11.94
C PHE A 66 41.33 -1.05 10.88
N GLU A 67 40.33 -0.20 10.71
CA GLU A 67 40.40 0.99 9.87
C GLU A 67 40.38 2.24 10.75
N LYS A 68 41.53 2.90 10.85
CA LYS A 68 41.72 4.09 11.70
C LYS A 68 40.81 5.25 11.31
N SER A 69 40.54 5.43 10.01
CA SER A 69 39.77 6.56 9.49
C SER A 69 38.31 6.55 9.96
N THR A 70 37.68 5.37 9.96
CA THR A 70 36.26 5.19 10.34
C THR A 70 36.07 4.58 11.71
N LYS A 71 37.15 4.14 12.37
CA LYS A 71 37.13 3.43 13.65
C LYS A 71 36.25 2.17 13.58
N CYS A 72 36.36 1.43 12.49
CA CYS A 72 35.63 0.18 12.30
C CYS A 72 36.61 -0.99 12.17
N TYR A 73 36.18 -2.17 12.63
CA TYR A 73 36.81 -3.43 12.25
C TYR A 73 36.07 -4.06 11.08
N PHE A 74 36.83 -4.46 10.07
CA PHE A 74 36.37 -5.33 8.98
C PHE A 74 36.76 -6.76 9.33
N ILE A 75 35.78 -7.66 9.30
CA ILE A 75 35.92 -9.00 9.88
C ILE A 75 35.45 -10.04 8.87
N LEU A 76 36.35 -10.96 8.50
CA LEU A 76 36.07 -12.07 7.61
C LEU A 76 36.20 -13.40 8.37
N LEU A 77 35.14 -14.21 8.32
CA LEU A 77 35.12 -15.57 8.87
C LEU A 77 35.35 -16.58 7.75
N SER A 78 36.35 -17.44 7.92
CA SER A 78 36.70 -18.51 6.98
C SER A 78 36.74 -19.86 7.69
N ASN A 79 36.74 -20.97 6.94
CA ASN A 79 37.02 -22.29 7.50
C ASN A 79 38.47 -22.34 8.05
N SER A 80 38.72 -23.07 9.14
CA SER A 80 40.06 -23.15 9.75
C SER A 80 41.15 -23.78 8.87
N LYS A 81 40.78 -24.42 7.76
CA LYS A 81 41.74 -24.93 6.77
C LYS A 81 42.02 -23.96 5.63
N THR A 82 41.48 -22.75 5.70
CA THR A 82 41.65 -21.74 4.64
C THR A 82 43.06 -21.18 4.68
N ILE A 83 43.71 -21.07 3.53
CA ILE A 83 45.02 -20.43 3.40
C ILE A 83 44.91 -18.95 3.80
N LYS A 84 45.71 -18.53 4.78
CA LYS A 84 45.63 -17.20 5.40
C LYS A 84 45.86 -16.06 4.40
N GLU A 85 46.72 -16.27 3.41
CA GLU A 85 47.01 -15.30 2.35
C GLU A 85 45.75 -15.01 1.50
N GLU A 86 44.97 -16.03 1.18
CA GLU A 86 43.74 -15.88 0.40
C GLU A 86 42.64 -15.20 1.23
N GLN A 87 42.58 -15.50 2.54
CA GLN A 87 41.71 -14.78 3.47
C GLN A 87 42.05 -13.28 3.55
N LYS A 88 43.33 -12.94 3.65
CA LYS A 88 43.82 -11.54 3.64
C LYS A 88 43.51 -10.84 2.33
N LYS A 89 43.77 -11.51 1.19
CA LYS A 89 43.46 -11.00 -0.16
C LYS A 89 41.97 -10.67 -0.30
N LEU A 90 41.08 -11.58 0.13
CA LEU A 90 39.64 -11.36 0.07
C LEU A 90 39.20 -10.21 0.98
N LEU A 91 39.66 -10.18 2.24
CA LEU A 91 39.29 -9.09 3.16
C LEU A 91 39.68 -7.72 2.59
N GLN A 92 40.87 -7.60 2.01
CA GLN A 92 41.33 -6.37 1.37
C GLN A 92 40.47 -5.99 0.16
N ALA A 93 40.11 -6.95 -0.69
CA ALA A 93 39.22 -6.70 -1.84
C ALA A 93 37.85 -6.15 -1.39
N ILE A 94 37.29 -6.71 -0.31
CA ILE A 94 36.03 -6.23 0.27
C ILE A 94 36.18 -4.81 0.83
N ILE A 95 37.26 -4.52 1.54
CA ILE A 95 37.53 -3.17 2.09
C ILE A 95 37.65 -2.15 0.96
N ILE A 96 38.37 -2.48 -0.12
CA ILE A 96 38.50 -1.61 -1.29
C ILE A 96 37.14 -1.31 -1.91
N GLU A 97 36.26 -2.31 -2.04
CA GLU A 97 34.91 -2.11 -2.58
C GLU A 97 34.08 -1.17 -1.70
N ILE A 98 34.07 -1.42 -0.39
CA ILE A 98 33.31 -0.60 0.56
C ILE A 98 33.79 0.86 0.53
N LYS A 99 35.10 1.08 0.42
CA LYS A 99 35.72 2.41 0.37
C LYS A 99 35.38 3.20 -0.89
N LYS A 100 34.86 2.57 -1.96
CA LYS A 100 34.34 3.30 -3.12
C LYS A 100 33.13 4.17 -2.75
N ASN A 101 32.41 3.82 -1.69
CA ASN A 101 31.33 4.64 -1.16
C ASN A 101 31.90 5.61 -0.11
N HIS A 102 32.10 6.87 -0.50
CA HIS A 102 32.76 7.89 0.34
C HIS A 102 32.10 8.18 1.69
N ASN A 103 30.85 7.76 1.92
CA ASN A 103 30.13 7.96 3.19
C ASN A 103 29.67 6.63 3.82
N TYR A 104 30.39 5.53 3.57
CA TYR A 104 29.97 4.20 4.07
C TYR A 104 29.85 4.13 5.60
N ASP A 105 30.62 4.94 6.33
CA ASP A 105 30.60 5.09 7.79
C ASP A 105 29.31 5.70 8.34
N LYS A 106 28.57 6.42 7.49
CA LYS A 106 27.30 7.06 7.86
C LYS A 106 26.08 6.24 7.46
N LEU A 107 26.27 5.19 6.65
CA LEU A 107 25.16 4.38 6.19
C LEU A 107 24.46 3.69 7.36
N THR A 108 23.14 3.73 7.33
CA THR A 108 22.32 2.85 8.15
C THR A 108 22.49 1.41 7.69
N ARG A 109 22.12 0.46 8.56
CA ARG A 109 22.12 -0.97 8.22
C ARG A 109 21.32 -1.26 6.94
N GLU A 110 20.19 -0.59 6.75
CA GLU A 110 19.31 -0.79 5.60
C GLU A 110 19.93 -0.26 4.31
N GLU A 111 20.54 0.92 4.36
CA GLU A 111 21.24 1.50 3.21
C GLU A 111 22.42 0.65 2.79
N PHE A 112 23.23 0.19 3.76
CA PHE A 112 24.37 -0.69 3.49
C PHE A 112 23.91 -2.01 2.84
N GLN A 113 22.82 -2.61 3.36
CA GLN A 113 22.26 -3.83 2.79
C GLN A 113 21.76 -3.64 1.35
N LYS A 114 21.21 -2.46 1.03
CA LYS A 114 20.71 -2.17 -0.31
C LYS A 114 21.84 -1.87 -1.29
N SER A 115 22.90 -1.18 -0.86
CA SER A 115 23.96 -0.72 -1.76
C SER A 115 25.09 -1.73 -1.94
N LEU A 116 25.59 -2.36 -0.87
CA LEU A 116 26.88 -3.07 -0.89
C LEU A 116 26.75 -4.58 -0.71
N LYS A 117 25.61 -5.08 -0.19
CA LYS A 117 25.45 -6.51 0.12
C LYS A 117 25.68 -7.41 -1.10
N GLN A 118 25.08 -7.07 -2.23
CA GLN A 118 25.16 -7.89 -3.45
C GLN A 118 26.58 -7.87 -4.03
N GLU A 119 27.23 -6.72 -4.03
CA GLU A 119 28.61 -6.56 -4.51
C GLU A 119 29.59 -7.39 -3.66
N ILE A 120 29.50 -7.28 -2.33
CA ILE A 120 30.33 -8.07 -1.42
C ILE A 120 30.05 -9.57 -1.57
N GLN A 121 28.79 -9.98 -1.73
CA GLN A 121 28.44 -11.38 -1.99
C GLN A 121 29.05 -11.90 -3.30
N ASN A 122 29.12 -11.07 -4.35
CA ASN A 122 29.76 -11.41 -5.60
C ASN A 122 31.27 -11.54 -5.44
N ILE A 123 31.92 -10.61 -4.72
CA ILE A 123 33.36 -10.67 -4.41
C ILE A 123 33.70 -11.96 -3.66
N ILE A 124 32.94 -12.30 -2.61
CA ILE A 124 33.18 -13.53 -1.84
C ILE A 124 32.96 -14.77 -2.72
N SER A 125 31.90 -14.79 -3.53
CA SER A 125 31.60 -15.92 -4.42
C SER A 125 32.69 -16.14 -5.48
N ASN A 126 33.24 -15.06 -6.04
CA ASN A 126 34.32 -15.13 -7.02
C ASN A 126 35.62 -15.61 -6.38
N ALA A 127 35.98 -15.06 -5.21
CA ALA A 127 37.15 -15.51 -4.47
C ALA A 127 37.05 -16.98 -4.03
N GLU A 128 35.86 -17.45 -3.65
CA GLU A 128 35.62 -18.85 -3.34
C GLU A 128 35.84 -19.74 -4.58
N GLN A 129 35.38 -19.31 -5.76
CA GLN A 129 35.64 -20.04 -7.02
C GLN A 129 37.12 -20.08 -7.38
N GLU A 130 37.83 -18.95 -7.25
CA GLU A 130 39.29 -18.89 -7.47
C GLU A 130 40.04 -19.84 -6.52
N TYR A 131 39.66 -19.83 -5.24
CA TYR A 131 40.26 -20.71 -4.24
C TYR A 131 40.06 -22.19 -4.60
N ILE A 132 38.84 -22.59 -4.94
CA ILE A 132 38.52 -23.97 -5.32
C ILE A 132 39.29 -24.40 -6.57
N GLN A 133 39.44 -23.51 -7.56
CA GLN A 133 40.18 -23.82 -8.78
C GLN A 133 41.67 -24.03 -8.50
N LYS A 134 42.26 -23.27 -7.57
CA LYS A 134 43.69 -23.27 -7.28
C LYS A 134 44.11 -24.35 -6.27
N TYR A 135 43.28 -24.59 -5.25
CA TYR A 135 43.61 -25.43 -4.11
C TYR A 135 42.70 -26.66 -3.95
N GLY A 136 41.68 -26.77 -4.80
CA GLY A 136 40.64 -27.78 -4.64
C GLY A 136 39.64 -27.41 -3.54
N ASN A 137 38.64 -28.27 -3.36
CA ASN A 137 37.72 -28.14 -2.23
C ASN A 137 38.35 -28.67 -0.95
N LEU A 138 37.99 -28.06 0.18
CA LEU A 138 38.37 -28.53 1.52
C LEU A 138 37.69 -29.86 1.90
N ASP A 139 36.74 -30.35 1.10
CA ASP A 139 36.02 -31.61 1.30
C ASP A 139 35.61 -32.25 -0.07
N PRO A 140 35.99 -33.50 -0.37
CA PRO A 140 35.66 -34.19 -1.62
C PRO A 140 34.15 -34.35 -1.86
N ILE A 141 33.35 -34.54 -0.81
CA ILE A 141 31.89 -34.76 -0.91
C ILE A 141 31.19 -33.49 -1.43
N ILE A 142 31.66 -32.34 -0.97
CA ILE A 142 31.15 -31.03 -1.35
C ILE A 142 31.47 -30.69 -2.81
N THR A 143 32.47 -31.33 -3.43
CA THR A 143 32.78 -31.09 -4.86
C THR A 143 31.71 -31.64 -5.79
N LYS A 144 31.15 -32.82 -5.45
CA LYS A 144 30.00 -33.37 -6.18
C LYS A 144 28.74 -32.56 -5.92
N GLU A 145 28.48 -32.19 -4.66
CA GLU A 145 27.33 -31.36 -4.30
C GLU A 145 27.42 -29.96 -4.90
N PHE A 146 28.60 -29.35 -4.97
CA PHE A 146 28.81 -28.02 -5.54
C PHE A 146 28.70 -28.04 -7.07
N GLN A 147 29.17 -29.10 -7.74
CA GLN A 147 28.92 -29.28 -9.18
C GLN A 147 27.44 -29.50 -9.48
N GLN A 148 26.74 -30.28 -8.65
CA GLN A 148 25.29 -30.44 -8.73
C GLN A 148 24.55 -29.13 -8.43
N TYR A 149 24.99 -28.37 -7.44
CA TYR A 149 24.44 -27.06 -7.08
C TYR A 149 24.69 -25.99 -8.15
N LYS A 150 25.85 -26.04 -8.83
CA LYS A 150 26.18 -25.17 -9.98
C LYS A 150 25.28 -25.48 -11.18
N LYS A 151 24.99 -26.77 -11.42
CA LYS A 151 24.02 -27.20 -12.44
C LYS A 151 22.61 -26.74 -12.07
N TYR A 152 22.18 -27.03 -10.83
CA TYR A 152 20.88 -26.61 -10.30
C TYR A 152 20.67 -25.09 -10.36
N ARG A 153 21.68 -24.28 -10.01
CA ARG A 153 21.58 -22.81 -10.12
C ARG A 153 21.47 -22.31 -11.55
N LYS A 154 22.16 -22.94 -12.51
CA LYS A 154 22.01 -22.60 -13.93
C LYS A 154 20.62 -22.98 -14.45
N ASP A 155 20.11 -24.13 -14.03
CA ASP A 155 18.79 -24.61 -14.42
C ASP A 155 17.69 -23.73 -13.77
N LEU A 156 17.85 -23.36 -12.49
CA LEU A 156 16.95 -22.46 -11.78
C LEU A 156 16.99 -21.03 -12.35
N ALA A 157 18.16 -20.52 -12.74
CA ALA A 157 18.26 -19.21 -13.38
C ALA A 157 17.52 -19.18 -14.73
N LYS A 158 17.64 -20.25 -15.52
CA LYS A 158 16.85 -20.42 -16.75
C LYS A 158 15.36 -20.55 -16.46
N GLU A 159 14.98 -21.28 -15.43
CA GLU A 159 13.58 -21.43 -15.02
C GLU A 159 12.99 -20.09 -14.53
N ILE A 160 13.75 -19.29 -13.78
CA ILE A 160 13.38 -17.93 -13.39
C ILE A 160 13.22 -17.04 -14.62
N GLU A 161 14.15 -17.10 -15.57
CA GLU A 161 14.07 -16.32 -16.82
C GLU A 161 12.84 -16.73 -17.66
N ILE A 162 12.56 -18.03 -17.77
CA ILE A 162 11.34 -18.56 -18.41
C ILE A 162 10.09 -18.09 -17.66
N ASN A 163 10.09 -18.15 -16.33
CA ASN A 163 8.97 -17.69 -15.51
C ASN A 163 8.77 -16.17 -15.58
N GLU A 164 9.84 -15.38 -15.69
CA GLU A 164 9.77 -13.94 -15.90
C GLU A 164 9.21 -13.62 -17.29
N GLN A 165 9.66 -14.32 -18.33
CA GLN A 165 9.10 -14.18 -19.68
C GLN A 165 7.62 -14.59 -19.72
N GLN A 166 7.25 -15.70 -19.08
CA GLN A 166 5.86 -16.13 -18.94
C GLN A 166 5.06 -15.09 -18.16
N LYS A 167 5.59 -14.55 -17.06
CA LYS A 167 4.94 -13.50 -16.28
C LYS A 167 4.75 -12.23 -17.10
N LEU A 168 5.71 -11.83 -17.94
CA LEU A 168 5.57 -10.71 -18.86
C LEU A 168 4.51 -10.97 -19.94
N ILE A 169 4.45 -12.18 -20.48
CA ILE A 169 3.39 -12.60 -21.42
C ILE A 169 2.02 -12.57 -20.71
N THR A 170 1.91 -13.13 -19.51
CA THR A 170 0.69 -13.12 -18.70
C THR A 170 0.28 -11.70 -18.32
N ILE A 171 1.21 -10.82 -17.94
CA ILE A 171 0.93 -9.40 -17.69
C ILE A 171 0.43 -8.75 -18.97
N GLY A 172 1.06 -8.97 -20.13
CA GLY A 172 0.60 -8.43 -21.41
C GLY A 172 -0.79 -8.95 -21.82
N LEU A 173 -1.11 -10.21 -21.51
CA LEU A 173 -2.45 -10.78 -21.72
C LEU A 173 -3.48 -10.21 -20.74
N ILE A 174 -3.11 -10.06 -19.46
CA ILE A 174 -3.93 -9.43 -18.42
C ILE A 174 -4.17 -7.97 -18.78
N GLU A 175 -3.18 -7.22 -19.26
CA GLU A 175 -3.32 -5.84 -19.70
C GLU A 175 -4.25 -5.75 -20.91
N LYS A 176 -4.12 -6.64 -21.90
CA LYS A 176 -5.07 -6.73 -23.02
C LYS A 176 -6.49 -7.07 -22.56
N MET A 177 -6.63 -7.97 -21.60
CA MET A 177 -7.92 -8.32 -20.98
C MET A 177 -8.49 -7.17 -20.16
N ILE A 178 -7.66 -6.44 -19.40
CA ILE A 178 -8.02 -5.25 -18.62
C ILE A 178 -8.39 -4.10 -19.55
N ILE A 179 -7.72 -3.91 -20.68
CA ILE A 179 -8.07 -2.89 -21.68
C ILE A 179 -9.43 -3.23 -22.31
N LYS A 180 -9.65 -4.51 -22.67
CA LYS A 180 -10.92 -5.03 -23.18
C LYS A 180 -12.05 -5.01 -22.13
N GLN A 181 -11.73 -5.20 -20.85
CA GLN A 181 -12.66 -5.05 -19.74
C GLN A 181 -12.92 -3.59 -19.40
N LYS A 182 -11.92 -2.69 -19.45
CA LYS A 182 -12.06 -1.25 -19.20
C LYS A 182 -12.87 -0.56 -20.27
N SER A 183 -12.81 -1.00 -21.53
CA SER A 183 -13.72 -0.52 -22.58
C SER A 183 -15.17 -0.94 -22.32
N ASN A 184 -15.41 -2.12 -21.72
CA ASN A 184 -16.74 -2.60 -21.35
C ASN A 184 -17.23 -2.05 -19.98
N LEU A 185 -16.32 -1.79 -19.04
CA LEU A 185 -16.60 -1.26 -17.69
C LEU A 185 -16.74 0.25 -17.67
N LYS A 186 -16.08 1.01 -18.57
CA LYS A 186 -16.28 2.48 -18.65
C LYS A 186 -17.74 2.85 -18.96
N ILE A 187 -18.48 1.97 -19.64
CA ILE A 187 -19.91 2.17 -19.95
C ILE A 187 -20.79 1.82 -18.73
N ALA A 188 -20.39 0.87 -17.87
CA ALA A 188 -21.14 0.47 -16.68
C ALA A 188 -20.79 1.26 -15.40
N GLN A 189 -19.56 1.78 -15.29
CA GLN A 189 -19.05 2.44 -14.09
C GLN A 189 -19.45 3.92 -13.96
N GLN A 190 -19.94 4.57 -15.03
CA GLN A 190 -20.30 5.99 -14.96
C GLN A 190 -21.65 6.29 -14.27
N ASN A 191 -22.45 5.27 -13.91
CA ASN A 191 -23.85 5.46 -13.49
C ASN A 191 -24.21 4.88 -12.10
N LEU A 192 -23.25 4.59 -11.21
CA LEU A 192 -23.61 4.16 -9.84
C LEU A 192 -24.17 5.35 -9.05
N LEU A 193 -25.42 5.21 -8.60
CA LEU A 193 -26.15 6.25 -7.88
C LEU A 193 -25.63 6.38 -6.45
N PHE A 194 -25.29 5.27 -5.80
CA PHE A 194 -24.73 5.26 -4.44
C PHE A 194 -23.29 4.79 -4.47
N LYS A 195 -22.39 5.70 -4.11
CA LYS A 195 -20.94 5.52 -4.23
C LYS A 195 -20.31 4.96 -2.95
N GLY A 196 -20.96 5.11 -1.80
CA GLY A 196 -20.49 4.54 -0.55
C GLY A 196 -21.34 4.86 0.67
N PHE A 197 -21.01 4.24 1.79
CA PHE A 197 -21.63 4.46 3.09
C PHE A 197 -20.57 4.44 4.19
N MET A 198 -20.65 5.38 5.13
CA MET A 198 -19.70 5.53 6.21
C MET A 198 -20.39 6.01 7.49
N MET A 199 -19.67 5.92 8.60
CA MET A 199 -20.09 6.43 9.90
C MET A 199 -19.01 7.36 10.44
N LEU A 200 -19.41 8.50 11.00
CA LEU A 200 -18.54 9.38 11.76
C LEU A 200 -18.89 9.29 13.24
N ASP A 201 -17.97 8.73 14.04
CA ASP A 201 -18.05 8.80 15.49
C ASP A 201 -17.44 10.13 15.94
N TYR A 202 -18.27 11.05 16.44
CA TYR A 202 -17.81 12.35 16.91
C TYR A 202 -16.99 12.25 18.19
N VAL A 203 -17.34 11.32 19.10
CA VAL A 203 -16.68 11.17 20.39
C VAL A 203 -15.24 10.68 20.17
N ARG A 204 -15.07 9.73 19.25
CA ARG A 204 -13.76 9.16 18.90
C ARG A 204 -13.05 9.89 17.75
N GLN A 205 -13.70 10.88 17.14
CA GLN A 205 -13.21 11.64 15.97
C GLN A 205 -12.71 10.76 14.82
N TYR A 206 -13.42 9.66 14.52
CA TYR A 206 -13.01 8.69 13.52
C TYR A 206 -14.09 8.46 12.45
N PHE A 207 -13.65 8.40 11.19
CA PHE A 207 -14.47 7.97 10.05
C PHE A 207 -14.30 6.49 9.79
N PHE A 208 -15.40 5.77 9.89
CA PHE A 208 -15.49 4.37 9.53
C PHE A 208 -16.16 4.22 8.15
N MET A 209 -15.35 3.93 7.13
CA MET A 209 -15.86 3.64 5.78
C MET A 209 -16.30 2.18 5.70
N MET A 210 -17.60 1.93 5.63
CA MET A 210 -18.15 0.58 5.57
C MET A 210 -18.25 0.09 4.12
N VAL A 211 -18.80 0.90 3.23
CA VAL A 211 -18.89 0.54 1.79
C VAL A 211 -18.22 1.61 0.97
N ASN A 212 -17.25 1.18 0.15
CA ASN A 212 -16.63 2.02 -0.87
C ASN A 212 -16.77 1.35 -2.24
N LYS A 213 -17.69 1.84 -3.08
CA LYS A 213 -17.87 1.35 -4.45
C LYS A 213 -17.04 2.12 -5.48
N MET A 214 -16.67 3.37 -5.21
CA MET A 214 -16.09 4.27 -6.22
C MET A 214 -15.16 5.37 -5.72
N ILE A 215 -14.98 5.52 -4.41
CA ILE A 215 -14.00 6.46 -3.88
C ILE A 215 -12.61 5.87 -4.12
N SER A 216 -11.92 6.33 -5.16
CA SER A 216 -10.49 6.04 -5.31
C SER A 216 -9.79 6.50 -4.03
N VAL A 217 -9.09 5.60 -3.32
CA VAL A 217 -8.47 5.81 -1.99
C VAL A 217 -7.34 6.87 -1.99
N GLN A 218 -7.22 7.64 -3.07
CA GLN A 218 -6.25 8.72 -3.26
C GLN A 218 -6.71 10.04 -2.61
N LYS A 219 -5.81 11.03 -2.63
CA LYS A 219 -5.92 12.43 -2.13
C LYS A 219 -7.35 13.01 -2.10
N LYS A 220 -8.13 12.81 -3.16
CA LYS A 220 -9.53 13.27 -3.30
C LYS A 220 -10.46 12.86 -2.16
N TRP A 221 -10.33 11.64 -1.64
CA TRP A 221 -11.14 11.18 -0.50
C TRP A 221 -10.80 11.96 0.77
N ILE A 222 -9.52 12.24 0.97
CA ILE A 222 -9.03 12.96 2.14
C ILE A 222 -9.62 14.37 2.14
N ASP A 223 -9.69 15.01 0.98
CA ASP A 223 -10.27 16.34 0.79
C ASP A 223 -11.78 16.34 1.07
N ASP A 224 -12.54 15.42 0.47
CA ASP A 224 -13.98 15.25 0.75
C ASP A 224 -14.26 14.97 2.23
N ARG A 225 -13.48 14.07 2.85
CA ARG A 225 -13.60 13.73 4.27
C ARG A 225 -13.37 14.95 5.17
N ASN A 226 -12.34 15.75 4.88
CA ASN A 226 -12.03 16.93 5.67
C ASN A 226 -13.11 18.00 5.51
N ALA A 227 -13.65 18.19 4.29
CA ALA A 227 -14.75 19.11 4.01
C ALA A 227 -16.05 18.68 4.72
N ILE A 228 -16.38 17.39 4.70
CA ILE A 228 -17.51 16.80 5.42
C ILE A 228 -17.36 16.98 6.93
N TYR A 229 -16.18 16.67 7.46
CA TYR A 229 -15.89 16.81 8.88
C TYR A 229 -16.12 18.23 9.35
N LYS A 230 -15.56 19.22 8.63
CA LYS A 230 -15.76 20.63 8.92
C LYS A 230 -17.23 21.02 8.94
N GLN A 231 -17.99 20.65 7.90
CA GLN A 231 -19.43 20.93 7.83
C GLN A 231 -20.21 20.28 8.98
N ILE A 232 -19.88 19.05 9.39
CA ILE A 232 -20.55 18.38 10.51
C ILE A 232 -20.24 19.10 11.83
N MET A 233 -19.00 19.55 12.04
CA MET A 233 -18.61 20.31 13.23
C MET A 233 -19.35 21.65 13.30
N ASP A 234 -19.48 22.35 12.17
CA ASP A 234 -20.23 23.62 12.09
C ASP A 234 -21.72 23.45 12.44
N HIS A 235 -22.28 22.24 12.26
CA HIS A 235 -23.66 21.90 12.58
C HIS A 235 -23.83 21.18 13.92
N GLN A 236 -22.76 20.95 14.67
CA GLN A 236 -22.78 20.11 15.87
C GLN A 236 -23.77 20.64 16.93
N HIS A 237 -23.87 21.96 17.08
CA HIS A 237 -24.74 22.60 18.06
C HIS A 237 -26.22 22.65 17.64
N LYS A 238 -26.52 22.41 16.36
CA LYS A 238 -27.89 22.50 15.82
C LYS A 238 -28.66 21.18 15.92
N HIS A 239 -27.95 20.06 16.15
CA HIS A 239 -28.54 18.72 16.30
C HIS A 239 -29.60 18.38 15.24
N LEU A 240 -29.37 18.79 14.00
CA LEU A 240 -30.26 18.47 12.89
C LEU A 240 -30.27 16.94 12.71
N ASP A 241 -31.47 16.34 12.69
CA ASP A 241 -31.62 14.89 12.47
C ASP A 241 -30.98 14.49 11.13
N ILE A 242 -31.05 15.40 10.15
CA ILE A 242 -30.52 15.17 8.82
C ILE A 242 -29.83 16.42 8.28
N ILE A 243 -28.65 16.24 7.68
CA ILE A 243 -27.82 17.30 7.12
C ILE A 243 -27.42 16.93 5.69
N LYS A 244 -27.64 17.86 4.75
CA LYS A 244 -27.06 17.79 3.41
C LYS A 244 -25.65 18.36 3.44
N LEU A 245 -24.70 17.58 2.97
CA LEU A 245 -23.28 17.90 2.98
C LEU A 245 -22.78 17.94 1.54
N LYS A 246 -21.93 18.91 1.23
CA LYS A 246 -21.36 19.08 -0.11
C LYS A 246 -19.89 18.65 -0.09
N GLY A 247 -19.54 17.66 -0.92
CA GLY A 247 -18.14 17.38 -1.24
C GLY A 247 -17.77 17.97 -2.60
N GLU A 248 -16.51 17.79 -3.00
CA GLU A 248 -15.99 18.24 -4.28
C GLU A 248 -16.56 17.43 -5.46
N ASN A 249 -16.89 16.15 -5.24
CA ASN A 249 -17.23 15.21 -6.34
C ASN A 249 -18.57 14.46 -6.14
N GLY A 250 -19.41 14.94 -5.24
CA GLY A 250 -20.78 14.46 -5.11
C GLY A 250 -21.49 14.96 -3.86
N GLN A 251 -22.63 14.34 -3.60
CA GLN A 251 -23.51 14.74 -2.52
C GLN A 251 -23.42 13.75 -1.38
N PHE A 252 -23.32 14.29 -0.17
CA PHE A 252 -23.29 13.52 1.05
C PHE A 252 -24.53 13.83 1.84
N TYR A 253 -25.09 12.80 2.44
CA TYR A 253 -26.28 12.92 3.23
C TYR A 253 -26.03 12.27 4.58
N ALA A 254 -26.19 13.04 5.66
CA ALA A 254 -25.84 12.58 6.99
C ALA A 254 -27.06 12.56 7.90
N LYS A 255 -27.29 11.43 8.57
CA LYS A 255 -28.31 11.26 9.61
C LYS A 255 -27.65 11.20 10.97
N TYR A 256 -28.10 12.05 11.90
CA TYR A 256 -27.55 12.11 13.25
C TYR A 256 -28.20 11.07 14.16
N HIS A 257 -27.38 10.30 14.87
CA HIS A 257 -27.83 9.41 15.92
C HIS A 257 -27.56 10.03 17.28
N LYS A 258 -28.59 10.67 17.85
CA LYS A 258 -28.50 11.48 19.07
C LYS A 258 -27.89 10.74 20.26
N GLU A 259 -28.33 9.50 20.50
CA GLU A 259 -27.91 8.73 21.68
C GLU A 259 -26.42 8.42 21.68
N LYS A 260 -25.84 8.16 20.50
CA LYS A 260 -24.45 7.73 20.37
C LYS A 260 -23.54 8.79 19.76
N LYS A 261 -24.08 9.99 19.52
CA LYS A 261 -23.36 11.15 18.99
C LYS A 261 -22.56 10.76 17.74
N CYS A 262 -23.18 10.08 16.78
CA CYS A 262 -22.52 9.70 15.54
C CYS A 262 -23.39 10.07 14.33
N TYR A 263 -22.75 10.24 13.17
CA TYR A 263 -23.44 10.46 11.91
C TYR A 263 -23.31 9.24 11.01
N PHE A 264 -24.44 8.81 10.46
CA PHE A 264 -24.53 7.84 9.37
C PHE A 264 -24.47 8.67 8.09
N ILE A 265 -23.52 8.42 7.20
CA ILE A 265 -23.26 9.28 6.05
C ILE A 265 -23.32 8.44 4.77
N LEU A 266 -24.27 8.78 3.92
CA LEU A 266 -24.45 8.20 2.59
C LEU A 266 -23.73 9.08 1.56
N TYR A 267 -22.95 8.46 0.67
CA TYR A 267 -22.32 9.14 -0.46
C TYR A 267 -23.02 8.74 -1.76
N SER A 268 -23.55 9.72 -2.48
CA SER A 268 -24.31 9.51 -3.72
C SER A 268 -23.83 10.41 -4.87
N GLY A 269 -24.22 10.02 -6.08
CA GLY A 269 -24.13 10.87 -7.27
C GLY A 269 -25.03 12.10 -7.17
N GLU A 270 -24.77 13.10 -8.01
CA GLU A 270 -25.51 14.37 -8.03
C GLU A 270 -26.94 14.22 -8.57
N SER A 271 -27.19 13.16 -9.35
CA SER A 271 -28.50 12.86 -9.95
C SER A 271 -29.49 12.22 -8.98
N VAL A 272 -29.05 11.79 -7.79
CA VAL A 272 -29.93 11.16 -6.79
C VAL A 272 -30.69 12.25 -6.05
N ASN A 273 -32.02 12.16 -6.07
CA ASN A 273 -32.86 13.13 -5.36
C ASN A 273 -32.79 12.93 -3.82
N ILE A 274 -33.26 13.94 -3.09
CA ILE A 274 -33.15 13.99 -1.62
C ILE A 274 -34.00 12.91 -0.92
N GLU A 275 -35.18 12.62 -1.44
CA GLU A 275 -36.13 11.66 -0.88
C GLU A 275 -35.56 10.24 -0.95
N GLN A 276 -34.92 9.89 -2.06
CA GLN A 276 -34.27 8.61 -2.25
C GLN A 276 -33.04 8.47 -1.36
N GLN A 277 -32.24 9.54 -1.19
CA GLN A 277 -31.12 9.55 -0.24
C GLN A 277 -31.62 9.34 1.21
N GLN A 278 -32.73 9.98 1.60
CA GLN A 278 -33.38 9.81 2.90
C GLN A 278 -33.87 8.38 3.12
N GLU A 279 -34.53 7.80 2.13
CA GLU A 279 -35.05 6.43 2.23
C GLU A 279 -33.91 5.43 2.46
N VAL A 280 -32.85 5.52 1.67
CA VAL A 280 -31.69 4.63 1.76
C VAL A 280 -30.97 4.77 3.09
N ILE A 281 -30.70 6.01 3.52
CA ILE A 281 -29.99 6.23 4.78
C ILE A 281 -30.81 5.78 5.99
N ASN A 282 -32.14 5.94 5.96
CA ASN A 282 -33.03 5.47 7.01
C ASN A 282 -33.06 3.94 7.08
N LYS A 283 -33.08 3.24 5.94
CA LYS A 283 -32.99 1.77 5.89
C LYS A 283 -31.68 1.26 6.53
N ILE A 284 -30.55 1.86 6.16
CA ILE A 284 -29.23 1.49 6.72
C ILE A 284 -29.16 1.84 8.22
N TYR A 285 -29.66 3.01 8.60
CA TYR A 285 -29.73 3.45 10.00
C TYR A 285 -30.52 2.47 10.86
N LEU A 286 -31.73 2.08 10.44
CA LEU A 286 -32.57 1.11 11.16
C LEU A 286 -31.87 -0.24 11.27
N LEU A 287 -31.24 -0.73 10.20
CA LEU A 287 -30.50 -1.98 10.20
C LEU A 287 -29.41 -2.03 11.28
N ILE A 288 -28.60 -0.97 11.36
CA ILE A 288 -27.45 -0.92 12.29
C ILE A 288 -27.91 -0.65 13.73
N THR A 289 -28.90 0.23 13.92
CA THR A 289 -29.37 0.64 15.25
C THR A 289 -30.28 -0.35 15.95
N GLN A 290 -30.77 -1.39 15.26
CA GLN A 290 -31.54 -2.49 15.85
C GLN A 290 -30.74 -3.41 16.78
N VAL A 291 -29.41 -3.29 16.79
CA VAL A 291 -28.54 -4.05 17.70
C VAL A 291 -27.62 -3.12 18.50
N GLU A 292 -27.00 -3.65 19.56
CA GLU A 292 -25.96 -2.93 20.33
C GLU A 292 -24.64 -2.78 19.54
N TYR A 293 -24.65 -2.15 18.37
CA TYR A 293 -23.46 -1.98 17.51
C TYR A 293 -22.34 -1.16 18.15
N ILE A 294 -22.65 -0.41 19.22
CA ILE A 294 -21.71 0.50 19.91
C ILE A 294 -20.63 -0.25 20.67
N LYS A 295 -20.92 -1.46 21.14
CA LYS A 295 -19.92 -2.31 21.82
C LYS A 295 -19.05 -3.06 20.82
N MET A 296 -19.39 -3.01 19.53
CA MET A 296 -18.69 -3.74 18.49
C MET A 296 -17.43 -2.99 18.06
N THR A 297 -16.36 -3.72 17.79
CA THR A 297 -15.20 -3.18 17.10
C THR A 297 -15.55 -2.85 15.65
N LYS A 298 -14.65 -2.12 14.98
CA LYS A 298 -14.76 -1.81 13.56
C LYS A 298 -14.98 -3.09 12.74
N GLU A 299 -14.18 -4.11 13.00
CA GLU A 299 -14.17 -5.39 12.30
C GLU A 299 -15.47 -6.16 12.53
N GLU A 300 -16.02 -6.12 13.73
CA GLU A 300 -17.31 -6.75 14.07
C GLU A 300 -18.48 -6.07 13.35
N ILE A 301 -18.48 -4.73 13.26
CA ILE A 301 -19.50 -3.99 12.51
C ILE A 301 -19.37 -4.30 11.01
N GLU A 302 -18.15 -4.33 10.46
CA GLU A 302 -17.88 -4.72 9.07
C GLU A 302 -18.41 -6.15 8.80
N LEU A 303 -18.01 -7.13 9.59
CA LEU A 303 -18.39 -8.53 9.40
C LEU A 303 -19.91 -8.73 9.48
N LYS A 304 -20.58 -7.99 10.37
CA LYS A 304 -22.02 -8.12 10.59
C LYS A 304 -22.86 -7.39 9.55
N PHE A 305 -22.50 -6.17 9.15
CA PHE A 305 -23.38 -5.29 8.37
C PHE A 305 -22.97 -5.09 6.93
N LEU A 306 -21.71 -5.32 6.57
CA LEU A 306 -21.18 -4.96 5.25
C LEU A 306 -22.00 -5.54 4.10
N SER A 307 -22.36 -6.82 4.17
CA SER A 307 -23.12 -7.51 3.11
C SER A 307 -24.55 -6.96 2.97
N GLN A 308 -25.21 -6.70 4.10
CA GLN A 308 -26.57 -6.18 4.13
C GLN A 308 -26.64 -4.73 3.65
N VAL A 309 -25.69 -3.89 4.07
CA VAL A 309 -25.59 -2.51 3.59
C VAL A 309 -25.31 -2.46 2.09
N LYS A 310 -24.41 -3.31 1.57
CA LYS A 310 -24.21 -3.43 0.11
C LYS A 310 -25.51 -3.81 -0.62
N THR A 311 -26.25 -4.76 -0.08
CA THR A 311 -27.52 -5.22 -0.66
C THR A 311 -28.56 -4.11 -0.68
N ILE A 312 -28.68 -3.31 0.38
CA ILE A 312 -29.59 -2.15 0.41
C ILE A 312 -29.20 -1.15 -0.70
N LEU A 313 -27.92 -0.82 -0.81
CA LEU A 313 -27.44 0.11 -1.85
C LEU A 313 -27.72 -0.43 -3.27
N ASP A 314 -27.46 -1.71 -3.52
CA ASP A 314 -27.68 -2.35 -4.83
C ASP A 314 -29.17 -2.43 -5.19
N GLN A 315 -30.04 -2.76 -4.23
CA GLN A 315 -31.49 -2.81 -4.45
C GLN A 315 -32.06 -1.44 -4.77
N SER A 316 -31.59 -0.40 -4.06
CA SER A 316 -32.01 0.98 -4.31
C SER A 316 -31.53 1.53 -5.65
N GLU A 317 -30.43 0.99 -6.20
CA GLU A 317 -29.98 1.28 -7.58
C GLU A 317 -30.88 0.63 -8.63
N LYS A 318 -31.28 -0.63 -8.41
CA LYS A 318 -32.19 -1.36 -9.32
C LYS A 318 -33.57 -0.70 -9.42
N ILE A 319 -34.19 -0.38 -8.28
CA ILE A 319 -35.51 0.27 -8.24
C ILE A 319 -35.52 1.57 -9.03
N HIS A 320 -34.45 2.37 -8.92
CA HIS A 320 -34.34 3.62 -9.68
C HIS A 320 -34.22 3.37 -11.19
N THR A 321 -33.41 2.39 -11.58
CA THR A 321 -33.22 2.03 -12.99
C THR A 321 -34.55 1.59 -13.61
N ASP A 322 -35.31 0.74 -12.92
CA ASP A 322 -36.60 0.23 -13.38
C ASP A 322 -37.66 1.35 -13.47
N GLN A 323 -37.69 2.29 -12.50
CA GLN A 323 -38.58 3.45 -12.55
C GLN A 323 -38.26 4.40 -13.71
N VAL A 324 -36.98 4.57 -14.05
CA VAL A 324 -36.56 5.39 -15.20
C VAL A 324 -36.97 4.71 -16.50
N ILE A 325 -36.76 3.39 -16.64
CA ILE A 325 -37.17 2.61 -17.81
C ILE A 325 -38.69 2.69 -18.02
N MET A 326 -39.50 2.46 -16.98
CA MET A 326 -40.97 2.56 -17.06
C MET A 326 -41.44 3.97 -17.46
N LYS A 327 -40.77 5.04 -17.02
CA LYS A 327 -41.10 6.42 -17.43
C LYS A 327 -40.75 6.70 -18.89
N ILE A 328 -39.70 6.08 -19.43
CA ILE A 328 -39.31 6.19 -20.84
C ILE A 328 -40.32 5.43 -21.71
N GLU A 329 -40.64 4.19 -21.35
CA GLU A 329 -41.62 3.36 -22.08
C GLU A 329 -43.03 3.96 -22.03
N GLY A 330 -43.46 4.48 -20.88
CA GLY A 330 -44.74 5.17 -20.75
C GLY A 330 -44.84 6.50 -21.51
N LYS A 331 -43.71 7.18 -21.78
CA LYS A 331 -43.70 8.36 -22.66
C LYS A 331 -43.75 7.97 -24.13
N ASN A 332 -43.06 6.90 -24.53
CA ASN A 332 -43.08 6.41 -25.91
C ASN A 332 -44.46 5.87 -26.32
N ASN A 333 -45.15 5.16 -25.43
CA ASN A 333 -46.52 4.68 -25.68
C ASN A 333 -47.55 5.82 -25.75
N ASN A 334 -47.33 6.94 -25.03
CA ASN A 334 -48.19 8.12 -25.12
C ASN A 334 -47.93 8.98 -26.37
N SER A 335 -46.74 8.91 -26.97
CA SER A 335 -46.46 9.52 -28.28
C SER A 335 -47.03 8.70 -29.44
N GLU A 336 -47.16 7.38 -29.30
CA GLU A 336 -47.83 6.54 -30.31
C GLU A 336 -49.37 6.66 -30.25
N GLN A 337 -49.96 6.84 -29.06
CA GLN A 337 -51.42 7.06 -28.93
C GLN A 337 -51.89 8.46 -29.36
N LYS A 338 -50.99 9.42 -29.63
CA LYS A 338 -51.36 10.75 -30.14
C LYS A 338 -51.36 10.87 -31.68
N GLN A 339 -51.06 9.80 -32.42
CA GLN A 339 -51.10 9.83 -33.90
C GLN A 339 -52.29 9.11 -34.54
N PHE A 340 -53.23 8.57 -33.76
CA PHE A 340 -54.47 7.99 -34.27
C PHE A 340 -55.69 8.62 -33.61
N ASN A 341 -55.97 9.87 -33.97
CA ASN A 341 -57.33 10.38 -34.12
C ASN A 341 -57.29 11.51 -35.13
N GLY A 342 -57.68 11.18 -36.36
CA GLY A 342 -57.99 12.16 -37.40
C GLY A 342 -59.28 12.90 -37.05
N GLY A 343 -59.38 14.14 -37.50
CA GLY A 343 -60.58 14.95 -37.37
C GLY A 343 -60.32 16.39 -37.74
N GLU A 344 -60.70 16.73 -38.96
CA GLU A 344 -60.69 18.05 -39.59
C GLU A 344 -61.15 19.20 -38.67
N GLN A 345 -60.51 20.36 -38.77
CA GLN A 345 -61.11 21.63 -39.23
C GLN A 345 -60.14 22.79 -39.00
N ASN A 346 -59.61 23.33 -40.09
CA ASN A 346 -58.96 24.64 -40.10
C ASN A 346 -60.05 25.71 -40.13
N ASN A 347 -60.13 26.51 -39.07
CA ASN A 347 -60.76 27.82 -39.14
C ASN A 347 -59.79 28.88 -38.59
N ALA A 348 -59.67 29.95 -39.38
CA ALA A 348 -58.83 31.10 -39.14
C ALA A 348 -59.23 31.86 -37.86
N GLY A 349 -58.25 32.44 -37.16
CA GLY A 349 -58.50 33.21 -35.94
C GLY A 349 -57.29 34.04 -35.52
N LEU A 350 -57.20 35.23 -36.10
CA LEU A 350 -56.25 36.30 -35.84
C LEU A 350 -56.41 36.94 -34.43
N LYS A 351 -55.32 37.59 -33.99
CA LYS A 351 -55.22 38.81 -33.13
C LYS A 351 -55.02 38.69 -31.60
N ASN A 352 -53.82 39.13 -31.20
CA ASN A 352 -53.51 40.37 -30.47
C ASN A 352 -53.27 40.40 -28.94
N LEU A 353 -52.13 41.06 -28.63
CA LEU A 353 -51.88 42.08 -27.57
C LEU A 353 -51.89 41.59 -26.10
N SER A 354 -51.06 42.04 -25.15
CA SER A 354 -50.21 43.24 -24.94
C SER A 354 -49.24 42.94 -23.76
N LYS A 355 -47.95 43.26 -23.82
CA LYS A 355 -47.26 44.47 -23.26
C LYS A 355 -47.75 44.99 -21.89
N ASN A 356 -46.90 44.85 -20.86
CA ASN A 356 -46.26 45.92 -20.05
C ASN A 356 -45.59 45.29 -18.81
N ASN A 357 -44.26 45.37 -18.66
CA ASN A 357 -43.48 46.40 -17.97
C ASN A 357 -43.81 46.58 -16.48
N LEU A 358 -42.88 46.23 -15.59
CA LEU A 358 -42.35 47.17 -14.59
C LEU A 358 -41.04 46.66 -13.96
N VAL A 359 -40.18 47.64 -13.73
CA VAL A 359 -38.76 47.61 -13.39
C VAL A 359 -38.61 48.02 -11.91
N LYS A 360 -37.43 47.74 -11.34
CA LYS A 360 -36.78 48.30 -10.14
C LYS A 360 -37.02 47.46 -8.86
N GLN A 361 -36.03 47.26 -7.99
CA GLN A 361 -34.92 48.16 -7.63
C GLN A 361 -33.79 47.38 -6.91
N GLU A 362 -32.55 47.71 -7.23
CA GLU A 362 -31.36 47.46 -6.41
C GLU A 362 -31.39 48.39 -5.19
N GLU A 363 -30.98 47.91 -4.01
CA GLU A 363 -30.34 48.75 -2.99
C GLU A 363 -29.24 47.96 -2.28
N SER A 364 -28.20 48.69 -1.90
CA SER A 364 -26.90 48.21 -1.44
C SER A 364 -26.47 48.99 -0.19
N TYR A 365 -25.74 48.29 0.69
CA TYR A 365 -24.86 48.78 1.78
C TYR A 365 -25.53 49.39 3.04
N PRO A 366 -24.82 49.47 4.22
CA PRO A 366 -23.36 49.43 4.41
C PRO A 366 -22.78 48.57 5.55
N LEU A 367 -21.45 48.38 5.42
CA LEU A 367 -20.48 48.05 6.46
C LEU A 367 -20.43 49.15 7.54
N ILE A 368 -20.35 48.77 8.82
CA ILE A 368 -19.78 49.60 9.89
C ILE A 368 -18.99 48.70 10.86
N LEU A 369 -17.69 49.04 10.97
CA LEU A 369 -16.65 48.83 11.98
C LEU A 369 -16.45 47.45 12.65
#